data_AF-A0A1W9QTV4-F1
#
_entry.id   AF-A0A1W9QTV4-F1
#
_cell.length_a   1.000
_cell.length_b   1.000
_cell.length_c   1.000
_cell.angle_alpha   90.00
_cell.angle_beta   90.00
_cell.angle_gamma   90.00
#
_symmetry.space_group_name_H-M   'P 1'
#
loop_
_entity.id
_entity.type
_entity.pdbx_description
1 polymer ?
#
loop_
_entity_poly.entity_id
_entity_poly.type
_entity_poly.pdbx_seq_one_letter_code
_entity_poly.pdbx_strand_id
1 'polypeptide(L)'
;MLQATIPILYGGVFSVGIAYTVQVIGQRKAHPAPAAIILSLEAIFAVFGGWLLLNEIVTAKTLAGCFLMLAGMVLAQLKFNSKPKKI
;
A
#
# COMPACT_ATOMS: atom_id res chain seq x y z
N MET A 1 -5.79 30.20 -1.38
CA MET A 1 -6.08 29.16 -0.36
C MET A 1 -7.26 28.24 -0.73
N LEU A 2 -8.37 28.73 -1.31
CA LEU A 2 -9.52 27.86 -1.68
C LEU A 2 -9.26 26.81 -2.79
N GLN A 3 -8.21 26.95 -3.60
CA GLN A 3 -7.93 26.06 -4.73
C GLN A 3 -7.34 24.70 -4.31
N ALA A 4 -6.79 24.58 -3.09
CA ALA A 4 -6.23 23.33 -2.58
C ALA A 4 -7.28 22.43 -1.88
N THR A 5 -8.38 23.02 -1.41
CA THR A 5 -9.43 22.27 -0.69
C THR A 5 -10.08 21.22 -1.59
N ILE A 6 -10.37 21.57 -2.84
CA ILE A 6 -11.02 20.66 -3.81
C ILE A 6 -10.16 19.42 -4.11
N PRO A 7 -8.87 19.54 -4.49
CA PRO A 7 -8.03 18.37 -4.75
C PRO A 7 -7.73 17.56 -3.48
N ILE A 8 -7.62 18.18 -2.30
CA ILE A 8 -7.43 17.45 -1.04
C ILE A 8 -8.70 16.66 -0.68
N LEU A 9 -9.88 17.27 -0.82
CA LEU A 9 -11.15 16.61 -0.50
C LEU A 9 -11.47 15.49 -1.50
N TYR A 10 -11.21 15.72 -2.79
CA TYR A 10 -11.33 14.70 -3.83
C TYR A 10 -10.32 13.56 -3.62
N GLY A 11 -9.04 13.88 -3.41
CA GLY A 11 -8.00 12.89 -3.13
C GLY A 11 -8.26 12.11 -1.85
N GLY A 12 -8.71 12.76 -0.78
CA GLY A 12 -9.05 12.11 0.48
C GLY A 12 -10.26 11.18 0.36
N VAL A 13 -11.37 11.64 -0.22
CA VAL A 13 -12.59 10.83 -0.33
C VAL A 13 -12.42 9.68 -1.32
N PHE A 14 -11.87 9.94 -2.52
CA PHE A 14 -11.74 8.89 -3.53
C PHE A 14 -10.56 7.95 -3.26
N SER A 15 -9.38 8.47 -2.88
CA SER A 15 -8.21 7.63 -2.62
C SER A 15 -8.30 6.94 -1.25
N VAL A 16 -8.45 7.72 -0.16
CA VAL A 16 -8.41 7.17 1.20
C VAL A 16 -9.76 6.59 1.62
N GLY A 17 -10.87 7.18 1.21
CA GLY A 17 -12.21 6.68 1.53
C GLY A 17 -12.56 5.45 0.71
N ILE A 18 -12.73 5.62 -0.59
CA ILE A 18 -13.30 4.59 -1.47
C ILE A 18 -12.25 3.52 -1.82
N ALA A 19 -11.08 3.91 -2.32
CA ALA A 19 -10.10 2.94 -2.81
C ALA A 19 -9.56 2.04 -1.68
N TYR A 20 -9.15 2.61 -0.54
CA TYR A 20 -8.70 1.81 0.61
C TYR A 20 -9.80 0.90 1.18
N THR A 21 -11.06 1.33 1.20
CA THR A 21 -12.17 0.47 1.64
C THR A 21 -12.34 -0.74 0.72
N VAL A 22 -12.30 -0.53 -0.60
CA VAL A 22 -12.36 -1.63 -1.58
C VAL A 22 -11.14 -2.54 -1.46
N GLN A 23 -9.95 -1.98 -1.26
CA GLN A 23 -8.71 -2.72 -1.05
C GLN A 23 -8.78 -3.63 0.19
N VAL A 24 -9.31 -3.14 1.32
CA VAL A 24 -9.50 -3.94 2.55
C VAL A 24 -10.55 -5.03 2.35
N ILE A 25 -11.66 -4.74 1.67
CA ILE A 25 -12.70 -5.73 1.37
C ILE A 25 -12.16 -6.82 0.42
N GLY A 26 -11.36 -6.44 -0.58
CA GLY A 26 -10.68 -7.36 -1.49
C GLY A 26 -9.68 -8.25 -0.76
N GLN A 27 -8.86 -7.68 0.13
CA GLN A 27 -7.91 -8.43 0.96
C GLN A 27 -8.59 -9.39 1.93
N ARG A 28 -9.78 -9.05 2.45
CA ARG A 28 -10.57 -9.97 3.28
C ARG A 28 -11.08 -11.20 2.54
N LYS A 29 -11.33 -11.09 1.24
CA LYS A 29 -11.87 -12.18 0.40
C LYS A 29 -10.78 -12.98 -0.31
N ALA A 30 -9.62 -12.37 -0.58
CA ALA A 30 -8.50 -13.02 -1.25
C ALA A 30 -7.64 -13.85 -0.27
N HIS A 31 -7.12 -14.98 -0.73
CA HIS A 31 -6.17 -15.78 0.05
C HIS A 31 -4.92 -14.93 0.38
N PRO A 32 -4.25 -15.13 1.54
CA PRO A 32 -3.16 -14.26 2.00
C PRO A 32 -2.01 -14.12 0.98
N ALA A 33 -1.75 -15.16 0.19
CA ALA A 33 -0.68 -15.18 -0.81
C ALA A 33 -0.89 -14.19 -1.98
N PRO A 34 -1.99 -14.24 -2.77
CA PRO A 34 -2.22 -13.27 -3.83
C PRO A 34 -2.45 -11.83 -3.32
N ALA A 35 -3.03 -11.66 -2.13
CA ALA A 35 -3.23 -10.34 -1.53
C ALA A 35 -1.88 -9.65 -1.19
N ALA A 36 -0.91 -10.42 -0.69
CA ALA A 36 0.44 -9.92 -0.40
C ALA A 36 1.15 -9.37 -1.64
N ILE A 37 1.04 -10.11 -2.74
CA ILE A 37 1.69 -9.77 -4.00
C ILE A 37 1.11 -8.45 -4.53
N ILE A 38 -0.21 -8.31 -4.54
CA ILE A 38 -0.88 -7.08 -4.98
C ILE A 38 -0.46 -5.88 -4.11
N LEU A 39 -0.46 -6.03 -2.78
CA LEU A 39 0.01 -4.99 -1.86
C LEU A 39 1.48 -4.60 -2.06
N SER A 40 2.33 -5.56 -2.39
CA SER A 40 3.74 -5.28 -2.67
C SER A 40 3.95 -4.52 -3.97
N LEU A 41 3.13 -4.80 -5.01
CA LEU A 41 3.15 -4.05 -6.27
C LEU A 41 2.61 -2.63 -6.11
N GLU A 42 1.61 -2.41 -5.25
CA GLU A 42 1.05 -1.09 -4.96
C GLU A 42 2.12 -0.07 -4.57
N ALA A 43 3.09 -0.46 -3.73
CA ALA A 43 4.19 0.42 -3.32
C ALA A 43 5.10 0.82 -4.50
N ILE A 44 5.33 -0.07 -5.47
CA ILE A 44 6.11 0.24 -6.68
C ILE A 44 5.37 1.24 -7.55
N PHE A 45 4.05 1.04 -7.76
CA PHE A 45 3.21 2.00 -8.48
C PHE A 45 3.10 3.35 -7.77
N ALA A 46 3.05 3.37 -6.43
CA ALA A 46 3.03 4.59 -5.64
C ALA A 46 4.32 5.40 -5.80
N VAL A 47 5.49 4.74 -5.73
CA VAL A 47 6.79 5.39 -5.98
C VAL A 47 6.89 5.89 -7.42
N PHE A 48 6.46 5.10 -8.39
CA PHE A 48 6.46 5.49 -9.81
C PHE A 48 5.52 6.68 -10.08
N GLY A 49 4.32 6.66 -9.49
CA GLY A 49 3.35 7.75 -9.57
C GLY A 49 3.82 9.01 -8.85
N GLY A 50 4.47 8.89 -7.69
CA GLY A 50 5.08 10.03 -6.98
C GLY A 50 6.21 10.68 -7.79
N TRP A 51 7.05 9.86 -8.43
CA TRP A 51 8.08 10.37 -9.33
C TRP A 51 7.50 11.04 -10.59
N LEU A 52 6.49 10.43 -11.22
CA LEU A 52 5.94 10.92 -12.49
C LEU A 52 4.97 12.12 -12.34
N LEU A 53 4.07 12.09 -11.35
CA LEU A 53 3.03 13.10 -11.15
C LEU A 53 3.46 14.22 -10.21
N LEU A 54 4.22 13.88 -9.16
CA LEU A 54 4.63 14.81 -8.11
C LEU A 54 6.06 15.35 -8.31
N ASN A 55 6.81 14.79 -9.27
CA ASN A 55 8.23 15.09 -9.52
C ASN A 55 9.09 14.95 -8.25
N GLU A 56 8.69 14.06 -7.34
CA GLU A 56 9.42 13.84 -6.09
C GLU A 56 10.78 13.21 -6.37
N ILE A 57 11.81 13.79 -5.77
CA ILE A 57 13.18 13.25 -5.86
C ILE A 57 13.21 11.98 -5.03
N VAL A 58 13.19 10.83 -5.72
CA VAL A 58 13.35 9.52 -5.10
C VAL A 58 14.76 9.42 -4.53
N THR A 59 14.90 9.83 -3.28
CA THR A 59 16.17 9.82 -2.55
C THR A 59 16.44 8.40 -2.03
N ALA A 60 17.72 8.04 -1.85
CA ALA A 60 18.12 6.75 -1.29
C ALA A 60 17.41 6.41 0.05
N LYS A 61 17.02 7.44 0.83
CA LYS A 61 16.21 7.30 2.05
C LYS A 61 14.79 6.77 1.79
N THR A 62 14.11 7.30 0.78
CA THR A 62 12.75 6.86 0.39
C THR A 62 12.78 5.43 -0.14
N LEU A 63 13.82 5.09 -0.91
CA LEU A 63 14.04 3.73 -1.39
C LEU A 63 14.33 2.75 -0.24
N ALA A 64 15.16 3.15 0.72
CA ALA A 64 15.42 2.35 1.93
C ALA A 64 14.14 2.14 2.77
N GLY A 65 13.30 3.17 2.92
CA GLY A 65 11.99 3.06 3.58
C GLY A 65 11.04 2.11 2.86
N CYS A 66 10.97 2.19 1.52
CA CYS A 66 10.17 1.28 0.70
C CYS A 66 10.62 -0.19 0.87
N PHE A 67 11.95 -0.42 0.88
CA PHE A 67 12.51 -1.75 1.13
C PHE A 67 12.19 -2.26 2.54
N LEU A 68 12.24 -1.38 3.55
CA LEU A 68 11.89 -1.72 4.94
C LEU A 68 10.41 -2.11 5.08
N MET A 69 9.51 -1.37 4.43
CA MET A 69 8.06 -1.68 4.42
C MET A 69 7.78 -3.01 3.74
N LEU A 70 8.40 -3.27 2.57
CA LEU A 70 8.28 -4.55 1.87
C LEU A 70 8.81 -5.71 2.73
N ALA A 71 9.99 -5.55 3.35
CA ALA A 71 10.56 -6.56 4.24
C ALA A 71 9.63 -6.85 5.43
N GLY A 72 9.08 -5.81 6.08
CA GLY A 72 8.11 -5.96 7.16
C GLY A 72 6.84 -6.70 6.74
N MET A 73 6.33 -6.40 5.55
CA MET A 73 5.13 -7.02 5.00
C MET A 73 5.36 -8.52 4.68
N VAL A 74 6.50 -8.86 4.07
CA VAL A 74 6.90 -10.26 3.82
C VAL A 74 7.06 -11.03 5.13
N LEU A 75 7.73 -10.45 6.13
CA LEU A 75 7.89 -11.07 7.45
C LEU A 75 6.54 -11.31 8.16
N ALA A 76 5.59 -10.37 8.05
CA ALA A 76 4.26 -10.52 8.62
C ALA A 76 3.46 -11.64 7.94
N GLN A 77 3.56 -11.77 6.61
CA GLN A 77 2.93 -12.85 5.85
C GLN A 77 3.50 -14.23 6.23
N LEU A 78 4.81 -14.31 6.47
CA LEU A 78 5.46 -15.54 6.94
C LEU A 78 4.97 -15.95 8.34
N LYS A 79 4.71 -14.99 9.24
CA LYS A 79 4.12 -15.28 10.56
C LYS A 79 2.68 -15.78 10.48
N PHE A 80 1.90 -15.36 9.48
CA PHE A 80 0.51 -15.80 9.33
C PHE A 80 0.36 -17.25 8.87
N ASN A 81 1.46 -17.92 8.48
CA ASN A 81 1.47 -19.35 8.14
C ASN A 81 1.81 -20.29 9.33
N SER A 82 1.91 -19.78 10.56
CA SER A 82 2.16 -20.64 11.74
C SER A 82 0.86 -21.17 12.37
N LYS A 83 0.30 -22.21 11.71
CA LYS A 83 -0.59 -23.31 12.16
C LYS A 83 -1.76 -23.03 13.12
N PRO A 84 -2.98 -23.55 12.86
CA PRO A 84 -3.75 -24.17 13.91
C PRO A 84 -3.17 -25.57 14.16
N LYS A 85 -2.32 -25.72 15.19
CA LYS A 85 -2.01 -27.04 15.74
C LYS A 85 -3.29 -27.54 16.41
N LYS A 86 -3.95 -28.49 15.77
CA LYS A 86 -5.15 -29.19 16.26
C LYS A 86 -4.87 -29.76 17.65
N ILE A 87 -5.83 -29.55 18.56
CA ILE A 87 -5.99 -30.18 19.88
C ILE A 87 -5.87 -31.70 19.74
#